data_AF-A0A6J8DI81-F1
#
_entry.id   AF-A0A6J8DI81-F1
#
_cell.length_a   1.000
_cell.length_b   1.000
_cell.length_c   1.000
_cell.angle_alpha   90.00
_cell.angle_beta   90.00
_cell.angle_gamma   90.00
#
_symmetry.space_group_name_H-M   'P 1'
#
loop_
_entity.id
_entity.type
_entity.pdbx_description
1 polymer ?
#
loop_
_entity_poly.entity_id
_entity_poly.type
_entity_poly.pdbx_seq_one_letter_code
_entity_poly.pdbx_strand_id
1 'polypeptide(L)'
;MYNSLTRSETDPISILQDLTRVKATDDAEFLPDTESEKRGRYSRLAMAVIDTFPNILRDVIRSNISASDLYLRCIRFINTLNPEQQANLRQLQYSNTYSSLYITLIYKLLRQFNLIPPPTQGWGAIPDKADSKLADDIERIRFHRNQIAHRCDTNIDTNVFDDYFDKFQDIARRMDLIFFQKTNYERQIIGHRTRRIDTELQKKYENAMKEIENIQLRFDKRPIKFYWGDDFDKCLMYIRSLVKDEQLEGRQKVRVQIIFQNEEEVERNINILNSLKDEINEGLSGTEFIVATKGSVVRNVEILMEMFETDEKLQTTLDLFLEKIFLYFYFRVHTMGKSKTL
;
A
#
# COMPACT_ATOMS: atom_id res chain seq x y z
N MET A 1 49.93 69.45 4.24
CA MET A 1 48.61 69.25 3.62
C MET A 1 48.01 67.98 4.17
N TYR A 2 47.14 68.12 5.17
CA TYR A 2 46.23 67.08 5.63
C TYR A 2 45.01 67.09 4.72
N ASN A 3 44.55 65.93 4.26
CA ASN A 3 43.16 65.76 3.83
C ASN A 3 42.62 64.45 4.39
N SER A 4 41.72 64.64 5.34
CA SER A 4 40.86 63.70 6.04
C SER A 4 39.79 63.12 5.11
N LEU A 5 39.67 61.80 5.06
CA LEU A 5 38.49 61.09 4.56
C LEU A 5 37.72 60.53 5.76
N THR A 6 36.66 61.23 6.12
CA THR A 6 35.65 60.83 7.10
C THR A 6 34.81 59.69 6.54
N ARG A 7 34.79 58.55 7.25
CA ARG A 7 33.77 57.51 7.11
C ARG A 7 32.40 58.13 7.41
N SER A 8 31.46 58.10 6.46
CA SER A 8 30.06 58.35 6.78
C SER A 8 29.50 57.12 7.48
N GLU A 9 29.18 57.25 8.76
CA GLU A 9 28.38 56.29 9.50
C GLU A 9 26.96 56.30 8.91
N THR A 10 26.59 55.20 8.26
CA THR A 10 25.19 54.95 7.89
C THR A 10 24.43 54.52 9.15
N ASP A 11 23.46 55.36 9.53
CA ASP A 11 22.61 55.22 10.71
C ASP A 11 21.79 53.90 10.66
N PRO A 12 21.88 53.02 11.68
CA PRO A 12 21.14 51.75 11.74
C PRO A 12 19.62 51.88 11.57
N ILE A 13 19.05 53.07 11.83
CA ILE A 13 17.62 53.33 11.71
C ILE A 13 17.17 53.44 10.24
N SER A 14 18.03 53.89 9.33
CA SER A 14 17.70 53.99 7.90
C SER A 14 17.58 52.61 7.24
N ILE A 15 18.39 51.64 7.69
CA ILE A 15 18.33 50.25 7.21
C ILE A 15 17.03 49.56 7.68
N LEU A 16 16.55 49.90 8.88
CA LEU A 16 15.30 49.37 9.43
C LEU A 16 14.05 49.96 8.75
N GLN A 17 14.11 51.21 8.26
CA GLN A 17 13.02 51.83 7.49
C GLN A 17 12.92 51.26 6.06
N ASP A 18 14.05 50.92 5.43
CA ASP A 18 14.04 50.22 4.13
C ASP A 18 13.54 48.77 4.25
N LEU A 19 13.81 48.09 5.36
CA LEU A 19 13.28 46.74 5.63
C LEU A 19 11.78 46.73 5.96
N THR A 20 11.22 47.83 6.45
CA THR A 20 9.76 47.94 6.72
C THR A 20 8.96 48.41 5.52
N ARG A 21 9.59 48.98 4.48
CA ARG A 21 8.92 49.43 3.25
C ARG A 21 8.75 48.34 2.18
N VAL A 22 9.32 47.15 2.39
CA VAL A 22 9.12 45.96 1.53
C VAL A 22 7.96 45.07 2.00
N LYS A 23 7.18 45.50 3.01
CA LYS A 23 5.89 44.88 3.35
C LYS A 23 4.72 45.72 2.82
N ALA A 24 4.44 45.57 1.53
CA ALA A 24 3.11 45.77 0.92
C ALA A 24 3.20 45.48 -0.59
N THR A 25 3.31 44.20 -0.95
CA THR A 25 2.84 43.68 -2.24
C THR A 25 2.31 42.27 -1.97
N ASP A 26 1.08 42.20 -1.44
CA ASP A 26 0.32 40.95 -1.25
C ASP A 26 -0.23 40.43 -2.59
N ASP A 27 0.63 40.36 -3.61
CA ASP A 27 0.32 39.75 -4.92
C ASP A 27 1.60 39.11 -5.52
N ALA A 28 2.41 38.46 -4.68
CA ALA A 28 3.36 37.49 -5.20
C ALA A 28 2.54 36.29 -5.71
N GLU A 29 2.27 36.29 -7.02
CA GLU A 29 1.67 35.19 -7.76
C GLU A 29 2.33 33.88 -7.30
N PHE A 30 1.60 33.09 -6.51
CA PHE A 30 2.12 31.85 -5.92
C PHE A 30 2.37 30.90 -7.07
N LEU A 31 3.62 30.82 -7.54
CA LEU A 31 3.99 29.92 -8.61
C LEU A 31 3.54 28.51 -8.20
N PRO A 32 2.77 27.82 -9.06
CA PRO A 32 2.29 26.49 -8.72
C PRO A 32 3.49 25.56 -8.51
N ASP A 33 3.40 24.73 -7.47
CA ASP A 33 4.43 23.73 -7.17
C ASP A 33 4.76 22.90 -8.41
N THR A 34 6.05 22.68 -8.66
CA THR A 34 6.49 21.79 -9.71
C THR A 34 6.14 20.33 -9.38
N GLU A 35 5.95 19.52 -10.43
CA GLU A 35 5.74 18.07 -10.27
C GLU A 35 6.88 17.39 -9.50
N SER A 36 8.11 17.90 -9.65
CA SER A 36 9.26 17.41 -8.89
C SER A 36 9.12 17.68 -7.39
N GLU A 37 8.61 18.84 -7.00
CA GLU A 37 8.39 19.19 -5.59
C GLU A 37 7.27 18.34 -4.98
N LYS A 38 6.17 18.16 -5.70
CA LYS A 38 5.04 17.30 -5.31
C LYS A 38 5.48 15.85 -5.11
N ARG A 39 6.28 15.30 -6.03
CA ARG A 39 6.83 13.95 -5.88
C ARG A 39 7.86 13.84 -4.75
N GLY A 40 8.66 14.89 -4.55
CA GLY A 40 9.56 14.98 -3.41
C GLY A 40 8.82 14.91 -2.06
N ARG A 41 7.64 15.52 -1.95
CA ARG A 41 6.77 15.41 -0.77
C ARG A 41 6.28 13.97 -0.56
N TYR A 42 5.85 13.29 -1.62
CA TYR A 42 5.52 11.86 -1.53
C TYR A 42 6.69 11.02 -1.01
N SER A 43 7.90 11.23 -1.54
CA SER A 43 9.08 10.50 -1.08
C SER A 43 9.33 10.69 0.41
N ARG A 44 9.19 11.90 0.95
CA ARG A 44 9.35 12.16 2.40
C ARG A 44 8.29 11.48 3.24
N LEU A 45 7.04 11.40 2.77
CA LEU A 45 6.00 10.61 3.44
C LEU A 45 6.34 9.12 3.42
N ALA A 46 6.80 8.61 2.27
CA ALA A 46 7.26 7.24 2.12
C ALA A 46 8.44 6.90 3.05
N MET A 47 9.35 7.83 3.30
CA MET A 47 10.44 7.67 4.28
C MET A 47 9.91 7.37 5.68
N ALA A 48 8.92 8.11 6.16
CA ALA A 48 8.31 7.86 7.47
C ALA A 48 7.69 6.45 7.53
N VAL A 49 7.01 6.05 6.46
CA VAL A 49 6.35 4.74 6.33
C VAL A 49 7.34 3.58 6.27
N ILE A 50 8.49 3.76 5.61
CA ILE A 50 9.47 2.69 5.35
C ILE A 50 10.51 2.61 6.47
N ASP A 51 10.97 3.74 6.97
CA ASP A 51 12.10 3.79 7.91
C ASP A 51 11.67 3.94 9.37
N THR A 52 10.57 4.65 9.64
CA THR A 52 10.20 5.00 11.03
C THR A 52 9.08 4.10 11.57
N PHE A 53 7.96 3.99 10.87
CA PHE A 53 6.81 3.21 11.35
C PHE A 53 7.11 1.71 11.60
N PRO A 54 7.91 1.01 10.78
CA PRO A 54 8.23 -0.38 11.06
C PRO A 54 9.06 -0.52 12.34
N ASN A 55 9.93 0.44 12.64
CA ASN A 55 10.73 0.43 13.86
C ASN A 55 9.87 0.66 15.10
N ILE A 56 8.90 1.58 15.04
CA ILE A 56 7.90 1.75 16.10
C ILE A 56 7.21 0.42 16.41
N LEU A 57 6.69 -0.26 15.38
CA LEU A 57 6.00 -1.54 15.57
C LEU A 57 6.93 -2.66 16.08
N ARG A 58 8.20 -2.68 15.64
CA ARG A 58 9.23 -3.59 16.15
C ARG A 58 9.51 -3.37 17.63
N ASP A 59 9.54 -2.13 18.08
CA ASP A 59 9.71 -1.82 19.50
C ASP A 59 8.50 -2.23 20.31
N VAL A 60 7.28 -1.99 19.81
CA VAL A 60 6.06 -2.47 20.47
C VAL A 60 6.09 -3.98 20.65
N ILE A 61 6.36 -4.75 19.59
CA ILE A 61 6.38 -6.22 19.72
C ILE A 61 7.51 -6.70 20.64
N ARG A 62 8.69 -6.07 20.58
CA ARG A 62 9.83 -6.38 21.46
C ARG A 62 9.51 -6.14 22.93
N SER A 63 8.72 -5.12 23.26
CA SER A 63 8.31 -4.83 24.63
C SER A 63 7.29 -5.82 25.19
N ASN A 64 6.63 -6.63 24.35
CA ASN A 64 5.53 -7.50 24.76
C ASN A 64 5.85 -9.00 24.66
N ILE A 65 6.83 -9.40 23.86
CA ILE A 65 7.23 -10.80 23.71
C ILE A 65 8.71 -10.90 23.32
N SER A 66 9.39 -12.00 23.69
CA SER A 66 10.74 -12.29 23.22
C SER A 66 10.71 -12.83 21.78
N ALA A 67 11.79 -12.66 21.01
CA ALA A 67 11.84 -13.14 19.63
C ALA A 67 11.70 -14.66 19.55
N SER A 68 12.31 -15.39 20.50
CA SER A 68 12.19 -16.84 20.62
C SER A 68 10.76 -17.27 20.94
N ASP A 69 10.10 -16.64 21.92
CA ASP A 69 8.72 -16.96 22.26
C ASP A 69 7.75 -16.62 21.12
N LEU A 70 7.97 -15.49 20.44
CA LEU A 70 7.17 -15.13 19.28
C LEU A 70 7.28 -16.18 18.17
N TYR A 71 8.50 -16.62 17.87
CA TYR A 71 8.73 -17.68 16.89
C TYR A 71 8.01 -18.98 17.28
N LEU A 72 8.13 -19.40 18.54
CA LEU A 72 7.44 -20.59 19.06
C LEU A 72 5.91 -20.48 19.00
N ARG A 73 5.34 -19.28 19.12
CA ARG A 73 3.91 -19.07 18.88
C ARG A 73 3.58 -19.14 17.39
N CYS A 74 4.40 -18.55 16.54
CA CYS A 74 4.17 -18.48 15.09
C CYS A 74 4.30 -19.83 14.39
N ILE A 75 5.23 -20.70 14.83
CA ILE A 75 5.50 -21.97 14.16
C ILE A 75 4.25 -22.87 14.07
N ARG A 76 3.33 -22.74 15.04
CA ARG A 76 2.08 -23.51 15.12
C ARG A 76 1.11 -23.25 13.96
N PHE A 77 1.24 -22.12 13.27
CA PHE A 77 0.42 -21.77 12.10
C PHE A 77 1.28 -21.25 10.95
N ILE A 78 2.58 -21.53 10.94
CA ILE A 78 3.50 -21.01 9.91
C ILE A 78 3.04 -21.37 8.50
N ASN A 79 2.41 -22.54 8.35
CA ASN A 79 1.88 -23.01 7.07
C ASN A 79 0.73 -22.15 6.54
N THR A 80 0.03 -21.41 7.41
CA THR A 80 -1.03 -20.44 7.02
C THR A 80 -0.46 -19.10 6.54
N LEU A 81 0.85 -18.92 6.61
CA LEU A 81 1.54 -17.71 6.17
C LEU A 81 2.15 -17.95 4.79
N ASN A 82 2.22 -16.90 3.99
CA ASN A 82 2.84 -17.00 2.67
C ASN A 82 4.37 -17.21 2.78
N PRO A 83 5.03 -17.67 1.71
CA PRO A 83 6.46 -17.99 1.74
C PRO A 83 7.37 -16.85 2.22
N GLU A 84 7.06 -15.61 1.90
CA GLU A 84 7.84 -14.44 2.33
C GLU A 84 7.72 -14.23 3.85
N GLN A 85 6.50 -14.32 4.41
CA GLN A 85 6.28 -14.27 5.85
C GLN A 85 6.92 -15.45 6.59
N GLN A 86 6.87 -16.65 6.00
CA GLN A 86 7.58 -17.81 6.56
C GLN A 86 9.09 -17.57 6.59
N ALA A 87 9.68 -17.03 5.51
CA ALA A 87 11.09 -16.68 5.46
C ALA A 87 11.47 -15.65 6.53
N ASN A 88 10.65 -14.60 6.70
CA ASN A 88 10.85 -13.58 7.73
C ASN A 88 10.85 -14.17 9.15
N LEU A 89 9.94 -15.11 9.43
CA LEU A 89 9.87 -15.81 10.72
C LEU A 89 11.03 -16.78 10.94
N ARG A 90 11.48 -17.48 9.90
CA ARG A 90 12.70 -18.30 9.99
C ARG A 90 13.91 -17.42 10.29
N GLN A 91 14.02 -16.24 9.64
CA GLN A 91 15.08 -15.29 9.95
C GLN A 91 14.98 -14.71 11.36
N LEU A 92 13.77 -14.54 11.90
CA LEU A 92 13.57 -14.16 13.31
C LEU A 92 14.19 -15.22 14.24
N GLN A 93 14.00 -16.51 13.96
CA GLN A 93 14.60 -17.61 14.72
C GLN A 93 16.13 -17.54 14.72
N TYR A 94 16.75 -17.34 13.55
CA TYR A 94 18.21 -17.34 13.42
C TYR A 94 18.86 -16.07 13.96
N SER A 95 18.32 -14.90 13.64
CA SER A 95 18.91 -13.62 14.05
C SER A 95 18.58 -13.24 15.49
N ASN A 96 17.50 -13.81 16.04
CA ASN A 96 16.90 -13.39 17.31
C ASN A 96 16.59 -11.88 17.34
N THR A 97 16.31 -11.28 16.18
CA THR A 97 15.95 -9.86 16.04
C THR A 97 14.68 -9.68 15.23
N TYR A 98 13.91 -8.65 15.57
CA TYR A 98 12.69 -8.26 14.85
C TYR A 98 12.94 -7.58 13.50
N SER A 99 14.20 -7.45 13.07
CA SER A 99 14.59 -6.71 11.87
C SER A 99 14.00 -7.32 10.58
N SER A 100 13.86 -8.64 10.54
CA SER A 100 13.27 -9.38 9.42
C SER A 100 11.76 -9.21 9.30
N LEU A 101 11.08 -8.72 10.34
CA LEU A 101 9.62 -8.59 10.31
C LEU A 101 9.23 -7.26 9.64
N TYR A 102 8.40 -7.37 8.61
CA TYR A 102 7.77 -6.22 7.95
C TYR A 102 6.53 -5.73 8.71
N ILE A 103 6.20 -4.46 8.52
CA ILE A 103 5.12 -3.76 9.23
C ILE A 103 3.77 -4.51 9.16
N THR A 104 3.40 -5.06 8.00
CA THR A 104 2.15 -5.82 7.81
C THR A 104 2.12 -7.10 8.64
N LEU A 105 3.25 -7.82 8.70
CA LEU A 105 3.35 -9.03 9.51
C LEU A 105 3.32 -8.68 11.00
N ILE A 106 4.05 -7.64 11.43
CA ILE A 106 4.03 -7.21 12.84
C ILE A 106 2.62 -6.83 13.27
N TYR A 107 1.91 -6.03 12.46
CA TYR A 107 0.51 -5.67 12.72
C TYR A 107 -0.39 -6.93 12.87
N LYS A 108 -0.26 -7.90 11.96
CA LYS A 108 -0.99 -9.17 12.03
C LYS A 108 -0.71 -9.91 13.33
N LEU A 109 0.56 -10.01 13.74
CA LEU A 109 0.97 -10.73 14.95
C LEU A 109 0.50 -10.04 16.24
N LEU A 110 0.57 -8.71 16.31
CA LEU A 110 0.08 -7.92 17.44
C LEU A 110 -1.41 -8.21 17.72
N ARG A 111 -2.23 -8.22 16.66
CA ARG A 111 -3.65 -8.53 16.74
C ARG A 111 -3.92 -10.02 17.03
N GLN A 112 -3.28 -10.91 16.28
CA GLN A 112 -3.57 -12.35 16.36
C GLN A 112 -3.24 -12.95 17.74
N PHE A 113 -2.19 -12.44 18.39
CA PHE A 113 -1.78 -12.91 19.71
C PHE A 113 -2.19 -12.01 20.86
N ASN A 114 -2.98 -10.96 20.60
CA ASN A 114 -3.41 -9.98 21.59
C ASN A 114 -2.23 -9.46 22.42
N LEU A 115 -1.11 -9.11 21.77
CA LEU A 115 0.11 -8.68 22.47
C LEU A 115 -0.05 -7.32 23.14
N ILE A 116 -1.08 -6.57 22.76
CA ILE A 116 -1.47 -5.31 23.39
C ILE A 116 -3.00 -5.26 23.53
N PRO A 117 -3.54 -4.44 24.47
CA PRO A 117 -4.98 -4.19 24.54
C PRO A 117 -5.52 -3.70 23.18
N PRO A 118 -6.76 -4.05 22.83
CA PRO A 118 -7.34 -3.63 21.55
C PRO A 118 -7.49 -2.10 21.48
N PRO A 119 -7.49 -1.52 20.27
CA PRO A 119 -7.76 -0.10 20.07
C PRO A 119 -9.21 0.23 20.46
N THR A 120 -9.45 1.50 20.75
CA THR A 120 -10.72 2.04 21.28
C THR A 120 -11.89 1.76 20.33
N GLN A 121 -11.69 1.92 19.02
CA GLN A 121 -12.70 1.66 17.98
C GLN A 121 -12.64 0.21 17.43
N GLY A 122 -11.77 -0.65 17.97
CA GLY A 122 -11.54 -1.98 17.45
C GLY A 122 -10.57 -2.03 16.24
N TRP A 123 -9.98 -3.20 16.02
CA TRP A 123 -8.96 -3.40 14.98
C TRP A 123 -9.53 -3.19 13.58
N GLY A 124 -8.79 -2.47 12.73
CA GLY A 124 -9.21 -2.12 11.36
C GLY A 124 -10.06 -0.85 11.24
N ALA A 125 -10.55 -0.29 12.36
CA ALA A 125 -11.26 0.98 12.38
C ALA A 125 -10.29 2.16 12.54
N ILE A 126 -10.67 3.33 12.02
CA ILE A 126 -9.89 4.57 12.20
C ILE A 126 -10.22 5.12 13.60
N PRO A 127 -9.23 5.36 14.47
CA PRO A 127 -9.48 5.92 15.80
C PRO A 127 -9.87 7.40 15.74
N ASP A 128 -10.66 7.86 16.72
CA ASP A 128 -11.04 9.26 16.85
C ASP A 128 -9.87 10.12 17.31
N LYS A 129 -9.95 11.45 17.13
CA LYS A 129 -8.85 12.36 17.52
C LYS A 129 -8.51 12.28 19.03
N ALA A 130 -9.49 12.00 19.88
CA ALA A 130 -9.31 11.88 21.32
C ALA A 130 -8.72 10.53 21.77
N ASP A 131 -8.76 9.51 20.90
CA ASP A 131 -8.32 8.14 21.22
C ASP A 131 -6.79 8.06 21.31
N SER A 132 -6.23 7.87 22.50
CA SER A 132 -4.78 8.00 22.73
C SER A 132 -4.10 6.72 23.24
N LYS A 133 -4.71 5.54 23.08
CA LYS A 133 -4.06 4.28 23.47
C LYS A 133 -2.97 3.90 22.47
N LEU A 134 -2.02 3.07 22.92
CA LEU A 134 -0.97 2.52 22.06
C LEU A 134 -1.54 1.85 20.80
N ALA A 135 -2.59 1.04 20.95
CA ALA A 135 -3.21 0.35 19.83
C ALA A 135 -3.93 1.31 18.86
N ASP A 136 -4.42 2.47 19.34
CA ASP A 136 -5.01 3.49 18.48
C ASP A 136 -3.95 4.06 17.55
N ASP A 137 -2.74 4.34 18.06
CA ASP A 137 -1.65 4.80 17.22
C ASP A 137 -1.13 3.74 16.24
N ILE A 138 -1.22 2.45 16.58
CA ILE A 138 -0.95 1.37 15.63
C ILE A 138 -1.98 1.35 14.49
N GLU A 139 -3.26 1.57 14.79
CA GLU A 139 -4.30 1.73 13.76
C GLU A 139 -4.06 2.95 12.88
N ARG A 140 -3.64 4.08 13.46
CA ARG A 140 -3.26 5.28 12.68
C ARG A 140 -2.08 5.00 11.76
N ILE A 141 -1.04 4.32 12.24
CA ILE A 141 0.10 3.90 11.42
C ILE A 141 -0.36 3.02 10.26
N ARG A 142 -1.19 2.00 10.53
CA ARG A 142 -1.74 1.12 9.49
C ARG A 142 -2.53 1.94 8.47
N PHE A 143 -3.44 2.80 8.94
CA PHE A 143 -4.30 3.63 8.10
C PHE A 143 -3.46 4.53 7.18
N HIS A 144 -2.53 5.30 7.73
CA HIS A 144 -1.71 6.22 6.93
C HIS A 144 -0.77 5.50 5.99
N ARG A 145 -0.16 4.39 6.42
CA ARG A 145 0.63 3.54 5.53
C ARG A 145 -0.20 3.11 4.34
N ASN A 146 -1.41 2.61 4.58
CA ASN A 146 -2.30 2.15 3.51
C ASN A 146 -2.71 3.32 2.59
N GLN A 147 -3.05 4.49 3.16
CA GLN A 147 -3.39 5.67 2.38
C GLN A 147 -2.25 6.11 1.45
N ILE A 148 -1.00 6.06 1.91
CA ILE A 148 0.17 6.46 1.10
C ILE A 148 0.56 5.37 0.10
N ALA A 149 0.50 4.09 0.49
CA ALA A 149 0.88 2.96 -0.35
C ALA A 149 -0.09 2.74 -1.52
N HIS A 150 -1.37 3.07 -1.35
CA HIS A 150 -2.41 2.83 -2.36
C HIS A 150 -2.86 4.11 -3.08
N ARG A 151 -2.06 5.17 -3.05
CA ARG A 151 -2.38 6.38 -3.84
C ARG A 151 -2.27 6.07 -5.33
N CYS A 152 -3.16 6.66 -6.13
CA CYS A 152 -3.12 6.56 -7.59
C CYS A 152 -1.95 7.29 -8.24
N ASP A 153 -1.38 8.26 -7.54
CA ASP A 153 -0.24 9.04 -7.99
C ASP A 153 0.66 9.45 -6.82
N THR A 154 1.84 9.96 -7.15
CA THR A 154 2.85 10.42 -6.20
C THR A 154 2.85 11.94 -6.04
N ASN A 155 1.81 12.64 -6.51
CA ASN A 155 1.72 14.08 -6.42
C ASN A 155 1.02 14.48 -5.12
N ILE A 156 1.75 15.20 -4.26
CA ILE A 156 1.25 15.65 -2.96
C ILE A 156 1.33 17.17 -2.88
N ASP A 157 0.19 17.80 -2.67
CA ASP A 157 0.10 19.25 -2.41
C ASP A 157 0.59 19.59 -0.99
N THR A 158 1.05 20.83 -0.80
CA THR A 158 1.67 21.29 0.46
C THR A 158 0.77 21.08 1.68
N ASN A 159 -0.50 21.46 1.59
CA ASN A 159 -1.46 21.31 2.69
C ASN A 159 -1.69 19.84 3.08
N VAL A 160 -1.79 18.93 2.10
CA VAL A 160 -1.93 17.49 2.33
C VAL A 160 -0.66 16.94 2.98
N PHE A 161 0.50 17.36 2.50
CA PHE A 161 1.80 16.98 3.06
C PHE A 161 1.93 17.38 4.54
N ASP A 162 1.58 18.63 4.85
CA ASP A 162 1.65 19.16 6.21
C ASP A 162 0.69 18.42 7.16
N ASP A 163 -0.55 18.18 6.74
CA ASP A 163 -1.53 17.41 7.51
C ASP A 163 -1.05 15.98 7.83
N TYR A 164 -0.43 15.29 6.87
CA TYR A 164 0.19 13.99 7.15
C TYR A 164 1.33 14.10 8.16
N PHE A 165 2.24 15.06 7.98
CA PHE A 165 3.41 15.18 8.86
C PHE A 165 3.04 15.58 10.28
N ASP A 166 2.03 16.42 10.48
CA ASP A 166 1.53 16.78 11.80
C ASP A 166 0.96 15.53 12.51
N LYS A 167 0.19 14.70 11.79
CA LYS A 167 -0.31 13.42 12.31
C LYS A 167 0.83 12.44 12.64
N PHE A 168 1.86 12.39 11.79
CA PHE A 168 3.01 11.50 12.00
C PHE A 168 3.82 11.91 13.20
N GLN A 169 4.01 13.22 13.37
CA GLN A 169 4.72 13.79 14.50
C GLN A 169 3.95 13.51 15.80
N ASP A 170 2.63 13.65 15.80
CA ASP A 170 1.78 13.35 16.95
C ASP A 170 1.86 11.87 17.37
N ILE A 171 1.80 10.94 16.40
CA ILE A 171 2.00 9.51 16.64
C ILE A 171 3.39 9.26 17.25
N ALA A 172 4.43 9.81 16.62
CA ALA A 172 5.80 9.61 17.02
C ALA A 172 6.10 10.16 18.44
N ARG A 173 5.54 11.33 18.77
CA ARG A 173 5.64 11.93 20.11
C ARG A 173 5.00 11.05 21.17
N ARG A 174 3.79 10.54 20.93
CA ARG A 174 3.12 9.61 21.85
C ARG A 174 3.92 8.32 22.02
N MET A 175 4.50 7.80 20.94
CA MET A 175 5.37 6.61 21.00
C MET A 175 6.63 6.86 21.82
N ASP A 176 7.31 8.00 21.62
CA ASP A 176 8.48 8.38 22.43
C ASP A 176 8.11 8.48 23.92
N LEU A 177 6.93 8.99 24.27
CA LEU A 177 6.44 9.00 25.66
C LEU A 177 6.21 7.57 26.20
N ILE A 178 5.59 6.69 25.42
CA ILE A 178 5.34 5.28 25.79
C ILE A 178 6.65 4.53 26.05
N PHE A 179 7.68 4.81 25.26
CA PHE A 179 9.02 4.22 25.41
C PHE A 179 9.93 5.00 26.38
N PHE A 180 9.35 5.85 27.25
CA PHE A 180 10.09 6.64 28.25
C PHE A 180 11.25 7.44 27.65
N GLN A 181 11.05 8.01 26.46
CA GLN A 181 12.02 8.83 25.70
C GLN A 181 13.34 8.12 25.37
N LYS A 182 13.36 6.77 25.40
CA LYS A 182 14.52 5.99 24.94
C LYS A 182 14.63 5.96 23.42
N THR A 183 13.55 6.33 22.74
CA THR A 183 13.46 6.45 21.29
C THR A 183 13.47 7.92 20.88
N ASN A 184 13.64 8.19 19.59
CA ASN A 184 13.72 9.52 19.02
C ASN A 184 12.84 9.64 17.77
N TYR A 185 11.68 9.00 17.79
CA TYR A 185 10.79 8.91 16.63
C TYR A 185 10.29 10.27 16.18
N GLU A 186 9.96 11.19 17.11
CA GLU A 186 9.52 12.53 16.74
C GLU A 186 10.60 13.27 15.96
N ARG A 187 11.85 13.19 16.43
CA ARG A 187 13.00 13.80 15.75
C ARG A 187 13.24 13.17 14.37
N GLN A 188 13.09 11.84 14.24
CA GLN A 188 13.21 11.16 12.95
C GLN A 188 12.15 11.66 11.96
N ILE A 189 10.87 11.75 12.38
CA ILE A 189 9.79 12.27 11.54
C ILE A 189 10.06 13.71 11.11
N ILE A 190 10.46 14.59 12.04
CA ILE A 190 10.83 15.98 11.70
C ILE A 190 11.96 16.01 10.67
N GLY A 191 12.99 15.15 10.86
CA GLY A 191 14.10 15.04 9.92
C GLY A 191 13.68 14.61 8.52
N HIS A 192 12.69 13.71 8.39
CA HIS A 192 12.13 13.31 7.09
C HIS A 192 11.38 14.47 6.42
N ARG A 193 10.63 15.27 7.20
CA ARG A 193 9.83 16.42 6.70
C ARG A 193 10.68 17.42 5.92
N THR A 194 11.90 17.69 6.40
CA THR A 194 12.80 18.69 5.81
C THR A 194 13.88 18.10 4.93
N ARG A 195 13.89 16.77 4.71
CA ARG A 195 15.00 16.12 4.00
C ARG A 195 15.07 16.58 2.55
N ARG A 196 16.28 16.83 2.05
CA ARG A 196 16.50 17.05 0.62
C ARG A 196 16.29 15.73 -0.12
N ILE A 197 15.46 15.77 -1.16
CA ILE A 197 15.18 14.63 -2.03
C ILE A 197 15.88 14.88 -3.36
N ASP A 198 16.86 14.03 -3.68
CA ASP A 198 17.43 13.94 -5.01
C ASP A 198 16.75 12.81 -5.80
N THR A 199 17.09 12.70 -7.09
CA THR A 199 16.51 11.73 -8.01
C THR A 199 16.72 10.28 -7.56
N GLU A 200 17.84 9.96 -6.92
CA GLU A 200 18.15 8.60 -6.47
C GLU A 200 17.30 8.22 -5.26
N LEU A 201 17.26 9.11 -4.26
CA LEU A 201 16.47 8.93 -3.06
C LEU A 201 14.97 8.86 -3.38
N GLN A 202 14.51 9.70 -4.31
CA GLN A 202 13.14 9.65 -4.81
C GLN A 202 12.80 8.28 -5.40
N LYS A 203 13.62 7.78 -6.34
CA LYS A 203 13.43 6.46 -6.95
C LYS A 203 13.44 5.34 -5.92
N LYS A 204 14.35 5.40 -4.94
CA LYS A 204 14.45 4.42 -3.86
C LYS A 204 13.11 4.28 -3.12
N TYR A 205 12.56 5.39 -2.62
CA TYR A 205 11.33 5.33 -1.83
C TYR A 205 10.08 5.11 -2.69
N GLU A 206 10.02 5.61 -3.92
CA GLU A 206 8.94 5.29 -4.85
C GLU A 206 8.89 3.79 -5.17
N ASN A 207 10.04 3.16 -5.43
CA ASN A 207 10.12 1.71 -5.69
C ASN A 207 9.77 0.89 -4.45
N ALA A 208 10.30 1.25 -3.28
CA ALA A 208 9.97 0.56 -2.04
C ALA A 208 8.48 0.65 -1.68
N MET A 209 7.81 1.78 -1.97
CA MET A 209 6.36 1.89 -1.79
C MET A 209 5.57 1.01 -2.76
N LYS A 210 6.00 0.91 -4.02
CA LYS A 210 5.41 -0.03 -5.00
C LYS A 210 5.57 -1.47 -4.57
N GLU A 211 6.73 -1.83 -4.02
CA GLU A 211 6.95 -3.16 -3.45
C GLU A 211 6.01 -3.41 -2.28
N ILE A 212 5.85 -2.45 -1.35
CA ILE A 212 4.89 -2.56 -0.24
C ILE A 212 3.46 -2.73 -0.77
N GLU A 213 3.06 -1.99 -1.80
CA GLU A 213 1.75 -2.16 -2.44
C GLU A 213 1.60 -3.55 -3.04
N ASN A 214 2.58 -4.03 -3.82
CA ASN A 214 2.56 -5.36 -4.44
C ASN A 214 2.55 -6.48 -3.38
N ILE A 215 3.29 -6.32 -2.29
CA ILE A 215 3.28 -7.19 -1.11
C ILE A 215 1.87 -7.19 -0.49
N GLN A 216 1.27 -6.02 -0.28
CA GLN A 216 -0.07 -5.90 0.31
C GLN A 216 -1.18 -6.47 -0.59
N LEU A 217 -1.10 -6.24 -1.90
CA LEU A 217 -1.99 -6.82 -2.92
C LEU A 217 -1.93 -8.35 -2.94
N ARG A 218 -0.77 -8.93 -2.63
CA ARG A 218 -0.61 -10.39 -2.46
C ARG A 218 -1.21 -10.92 -1.15
N PHE A 219 -1.53 -10.06 -0.16
CA PHE A 219 -1.84 -10.47 1.22
C PHE A 219 -3.24 -10.13 1.73
N ASP A 220 -3.84 -9.01 1.30
CA ASP A 220 -5.20 -8.65 1.68
C ASP A 220 -6.18 -9.35 0.75
N LYS A 221 -6.90 -10.36 1.24
CA LYS A 221 -8.03 -11.06 0.59
C LYS A 221 -8.95 -10.11 -0.22
N ARG A 222 -8.60 -9.80 -1.47
CA ARG A 222 -9.27 -8.91 -2.45
C ARG A 222 -8.69 -9.21 -3.86
N PRO A 223 -9.36 -8.82 -4.96
CA PRO A 223 -9.38 -9.60 -6.17
C PRO A 223 -8.02 -9.85 -6.80
N ILE A 224 -7.86 -11.02 -7.40
CA ILE A 224 -6.76 -11.29 -8.31
C ILE A 224 -6.89 -10.31 -9.46
N LYS A 225 -6.03 -9.27 -9.46
CA LYS A 225 -6.02 -8.25 -10.51
C LYS A 225 -5.19 -8.76 -11.68
N PHE A 226 -5.81 -8.83 -12.84
CA PHE A 226 -5.18 -9.20 -14.09
C PHE A 226 -5.15 -7.97 -15.00
N TYR A 227 -3.96 -7.56 -15.41
CA TYR A 227 -3.77 -6.49 -16.39
C TYR A 227 -3.66 -7.11 -17.79
N TRP A 228 -4.47 -6.61 -18.73
CA TRP A 228 -4.43 -7.06 -20.10
C TRP A 228 -3.06 -6.76 -20.75
N GLY A 229 -2.34 -7.81 -21.15
CA GLY A 229 -1.01 -7.75 -21.76
C GLY A 229 0.13 -8.37 -20.93
N ASP A 230 -0.13 -8.75 -19.67
CA ASP A 230 0.84 -9.50 -18.84
C ASP A 230 0.91 -10.99 -19.22
N ASP A 231 2.01 -11.64 -18.84
CA ASP A 231 2.29 -13.07 -19.07
C ASP A 231 1.22 -13.96 -18.41
N PHE A 232 0.21 -14.32 -19.20
CA PHE A 232 -0.99 -15.06 -18.78
C PHE A 232 -0.66 -16.39 -18.10
N ASP A 233 0.42 -17.05 -18.52
CA ASP A 233 0.88 -18.31 -17.95
C ASP A 233 1.35 -18.14 -16.49
N LYS A 234 1.97 -17.00 -16.16
CA LYS A 234 2.34 -16.68 -14.77
C LYS A 234 1.10 -16.45 -13.89
N CYS A 235 0.07 -15.82 -14.45
CA CYS A 235 -1.20 -15.59 -13.74
C CYS A 235 -1.92 -16.92 -13.48
N LEU A 236 -2.00 -17.80 -14.48
CA LEU A 236 -2.53 -19.17 -14.35
C LEU A 236 -1.81 -19.97 -13.26
N MET A 237 -0.48 -19.95 -13.24
CA MET A 237 0.30 -20.65 -12.22
C MET A 237 0.03 -20.12 -10.81
N TYR A 238 -0.17 -18.80 -10.67
CA TYR A 238 -0.51 -18.18 -9.39
C TYR A 238 -1.92 -18.52 -8.92
N ILE A 239 -2.93 -18.49 -9.79
CA ILE A 239 -4.30 -18.89 -9.44
C ILE A 239 -4.33 -20.36 -9.03
N ARG A 240 -3.67 -21.23 -9.80
CA ARG A 240 -3.57 -22.66 -9.49
C ARG A 240 -2.87 -22.95 -8.15
N SER A 241 -1.90 -22.14 -7.75
CA SER A 241 -1.22 -22.33 -6.46
C SER A 241 -2.07 -21.87 -5.27
N LEU A 242 -2.98 -20.93 -5.46
CA LEU A 242 -3.92 -20.47 -4.43
C LEU A 242 -5.05 -21.48 -4.16
N VAL A 243 -5.44 -22.26 -5.18
CA VAL A 243 -6.52 -23.25 -5.08
C VAL A 243 -6.05 -24.56 -4.42
N LYS A 244 -4.78 -24.94 -4.62
CA LYS A 244 -4.18 -26.17 -4.09
C LYS A 244 -3.88 -26.15 -2.58
N ASP A 245 -4.25 -25.10 -1.86
CA ASP A 245 -4.05 -25.03 -0.41
C ASP A 245 -5.19 -25.79 0.30
N GLU A 246 -4.98 -27.09 0.52
CA GLU A 246 -5.91 -28.11 1.07
C GLU A 246 -6.51 -27.78 2.47
N GLN A 247 -6.28 -26.58 3.01
CA GLN A 247 -6.67 -26.19 4.37
C GLN A 247 -7.85 -25.21 4.43
N LEU A 248 -8.50 -24.92 3.30
CA LEU A 248 -9.59 -23.92 3.24
C LEU A 248 -10.98 -24.58 3.27
N GLU A 249 -11.40 -25.07 4.44
CA GLU A 249 -12.78 -25.52 4.69
C GLU A 249 -13.77 -24.32 4.76
N GLY A 250 -14.83 -24.36 3.95
CA GLY A 250 -15.95 -23.40 3.96
C GLY A 250 -16.21 -22.67 2.63
N ARG A 251 -17.27 -21.84 2.58
CA ARG A 251 -17.64 -21.03 1.39
C ARG A 251 -16.46 -20.16 0.96
N GLN A 252 -15.94 -20.38 -0.24
CA GLN A 252 -14.86 -19.58 -0.79
C GLN A 252 -15.42 -18.49 -1.70
N LYS A 253 -15.05 -17.23 -1.44
CA LYS A 253 -15.31 -16.10 -2.35
C LYS A 253 -14.00 -15.73 -3.03
N VAL A 254 -13.84 -16.15 -4.29
CA VAL A 254 -12.73 -15.73 -5.13
C VAL A 254 -13.21 -14.55 -5.95
N ARG A 255 -12.46 -13.45 -5.89
CA ARG A 255 -12.75 -12.27 -6.68
C ARG A 255 -11.62 -12.12 -7.69
N VAL A 256 -11.94 -11.92 -8.96
CA VAL A 256 -10.98 -11.68 -10.03
C VAL A 256 -11.35 -10.36 -10.68
N GLN A 257 -10.39 -9.46 -10.85
CA GLN A 257 -10.62 -8.17 -11.49
C GLN A 257 -9.79 -8.13 -12.76
N ILE A 258 -10.47 -8.00 -13.89
CA ILE A 258 -9.84 -7.84 -15.20
C ILE A 258 -9.79 -6.35 -15.53
N ILE A 259 -8.59 -5.86 -15.83
CA ILE A 259 -8.32 -4.47 -16.16
C ILE A 259 -7.93 -4.39 -17.62
N PHE A 260 -8.77 -3.71 -18.41
CA PHE A 260 -8.58 -3.51 -19.85
C PHE A 260 -7.85 -2.20 -20.14
N GLN A 261 -7.21 -2.10 -21.31
CA GLN A 261 -6.41 -0.92 -21.65
C GLN A 261 -7.27 0.31 -21.97
N ASN A 262 -8.46 0.09 -22.54
CA ASN A 262 -9.41 1.14 -22.91
C ASN A 262 -10.87 0.66 -22.83
N GLU A 263 -11.81 1.61 -22.93
CA GLU A 263 -13.26 1.34 -22.81
C GLU A 263 -13.80 0.51 -23.98
N GLU A 264 -13.24 0.71 -25.18
CA GLU A 264 -13.64 -0.01 -26.39
C GLU A 264 -13.37 -1.53 -26.24
N GLU A 265 -12.27 -1.90 -25.60
CA GLU A 265 -11.99 -3.29 -25.23
C GLU A 265 -12.99 -3.83 -24.22
N VAL A 266 -13.49 -3.02 -23.29
CA VAL A 266 -14.53 -3.47 -22.35
C VAL A 266 -15.83 -3.73 -23.10
N GLU A 267 -16.29 -2.79 -23.91
CA GLU A 267 -17.54 -2.92 -24.68
C GLU A 267 -17.51 -4.10 -25.65
N ARG A 268 -16.38 -4.32 -26.34
CA ARG A 268 -16.23 -5.47 -27.25
C ARG A 268 -16.28 -6.82 -26.53
N ASN A 269 -15.95 -6.88 -25.24
CA ASN A 269 -15.82 -8.14 -24.51
C ASN A 269 -16.93 -8.37 -23.47
N ILE A 270 -17.72 -7.36 -23.09
CA ILE A 270 -18.74 -7.48 -22.03
C ILE A 270 -19.84 -8.49 -22.35
N ASN A 271 -20.32 -8.54 -23.60
CA ASN A 271 -21.37 -9.48 -24.03
C ASN A 271 -20.89 -10.94 -23.93
N ILE A 272 -19.59 -11.16 -24.09
CA ILE A 272 -18.98 -12.48 -24.07
C ILE A 272 -18.74 -12.92 -22.63
N LEU A 273 -18.31 -11.99 -21.76
CA LEU A 273 -18.25 -12.23 -20.32
C LEU A 273 -19.64 -12.54 -19.73
N ASN A 274 -20.70 -11.92 -20.26
CA ASN A 274 -22.08 -12.25 -19.89
C ASN A 274 -22.53 -13.63 -20.45
N SER A 275 -22.15 -14.01 -21.66
CA SER A 275 -22.45 -15.36 -22.18
C SER A 275 -21.74 -16.45 -21.38
N LEU A 276 -20.47 -16.22 -21.00
CA LEU A 276 -19.69 -17.14 -20.17
C LEU A 276 -20.27 -17.25 -18.74
N LYS A 277 -20.76 -16.14 -18.20
CA LYS A 277 -21.51 -16.12 -16.94
C LYS A 277 -22.68 -17.11 -16.98
N ASP A 278 -23.47 -17.06 -18.04
CA ASP A 278 -24.67 -17.90 -18.17
C ASP A 278 -24.30 -19.38 -18.31
N GLU A 279 -23.32 -19.72 -19.15
CA GLU A 279 -22.83 -21.10 -19.30
C GLU A 279 -22.28 -21.71 -17.99
N ILE A 280 -21.59 -20.91 -17.18
CA ILE A 280 -21.01 -21.36 -15.90
C ILE A 280 -22.11 -21.53 -14.84
N ASN A 281 -23.05 -20.59 -14.79
CA ASN A 281 -24.18 -20.66 -13.86
C ASN A 281 -25.13 -21.83 -14.19
N GLU A 282 -25.31 -22.19 -15.48
CA GLU A 282 -26.10 -23.35 -15.90
C GLU A 282 -25.42 -24.69 -15.62
N GLY A 283 -24.09 -24.75 -15.76
CA GLY A 283 -23.32 -26.00 -15.61
C GLY A 283 -23.03 -26.42 -14.16
N LEU A 284 -23.13 -25.49 -13.20
CA LEU A 284 -22.61 -25.69 -11.84
C LEU A 284 -23.56 -25.16 -10.77
N SER A 285 -24.30 -26.06 -10.13
CA SER A 285 -25.18 -25.72 -9.00
C SER A 285 -24.36 -25.17 -7.82
N GLY A 286 -24.67 -23.95 -7.37
CA GLY A 286 -23.99 -23.33 -6.24
C GLY A 286 -22.71 -22.59 -6.61
N THR A 287 -22.65 -21.95 -7.79
CA THR A 287 -21.68 -20.89 -8.09
C THR A 287 -22.44 -19.63 -8.48
N GLU A 288 -22.12 -18.47 -7.89
CA GLU A 288 -22.70 -17.18 -8.33
C GLU A 288 -21.63 -16.35 -9.05
N PHE A 289 -21.84 -16.12 -10.35
CA PHE A 289 -20.96 -15.32 -11.19
C PHE A 289 -21.55 -13.94 -11.47
N ILE A 290 -20.85 -12.89 -11.06
CA ILE A 290 -21.28 -11.49 -11.24
C ILE A 290 -20.24 -10.75 -12.07
N VAL A 291 -20.69 -10.17 -13.20
CA VAL A 291 -19.92 -9.24 -14.04
C VAL A 291 -20.45 -7.83 -13.76
N ALA A 292 -19.59 -6.92 -13.30
CA ALA A 292 -19.96 -5.52 -13.10
C ALA A 292 -18.90 -4.57 -13.67
N THR A 293 -19.36 -3.51 -14.33
CA THR A 293 -18.55 -2.34 -14.70
C THR A 293 -18.72 -1.25 -13.63
N LYS A 294 -17.64 -0.59 -13.21
CA LYS A 294 -17.69 0.41 -12.13
C LYS A 294 -17.07 1.74 -12.57
N GLY A 295 -17.86 2.82 -12.51
CA GLY A 295 -17.42 4.21 -12.66
C GLY A 295 -17.45 4.74 -14.10
N SER A 296 -17.63 6.06 -14.23
CA SER A 296 -17.84 6.82 -15.48
C SER A 296 -16.62 6.94 -16.41
N VAL A 297 -15.59 6.10 -16.20
CA VAL A 297 -14.51 5.82 -17.16
C VAL A 297 -14.20 4.32 -17.06
N VAL A 298 -14.70 3.53 -18.00
CA VAL A 298 -14.91 2.07 -17.91
C VAL A 298 -13.64 1.30 -18.31
N ARG A 299 -12.74 1.01 -17.37
CA ARG A 299 -11.57 0.11 -17.60
C ARG A 299 -11.54 -1.15 -16.74
N ASN A 300 -12.58 -1.38 -15.94
CA ASN A 300 -12.61 -2.42 -14.94
C ASN A 300 -13.80 -3.35 -15.15
N VAL A 301 -13.53 -4.66 -15.29
CA VAL A 301 -14.53 -5.70 -15.14
C VAL A 301 -14.23 -6.50 -13.87
N GLU A 302 -15.14 -6.46 -12.91
CA GLU A 302 -15.05 -7.26 -11.70
C GLU A 302 -15.83 -8.57 -11.91
N ILE A 303 -15.15 -9.69 -11.69
CA ILE A 303 -15.70 -11.04 -11.68
C ILE A 303 -15.71 -11.53 -10.23
N LEU A 304 -16.89 -11.73 -9.67
CA LEU A 304 -17.07 -12.38 -8.39
C LEU A 304 -17.44 -13.85 -8.62
N MET A 305 -16.71 -14.77 -7.99
CA MET A 305 -17.05 -16.19 -7.95
C MET A 305 -17.25 -16.61 -6.49
N GLU A 306 -18.49 -16.89 -6.11
CA GLU A 306 -18.82 -17.50 -4.82
C GLU A 306 -19.04 -19.00 -5.01
N MET A 307 -18.25 -19.84 -4.33
CA MET A 307 -18.26 -21.29 -4.52
C MET A 307 -18.54 -22.02 -3.20
N PHE A 308 -19.35 -23.09 -3.29
CA PHE A 308 -20.01 -23.67 -2.13
C PHE A 308 -19.50 -25.07 -1.71
N GLU A 309 -18.62 -25.76 -2.47
CA GLU A 309 -18.08 -27.10 -2.11
C GLU A 309 -16.62 -27.35 -2.57
N THR A 310 -15.94 -28.33 -1.94
CA THR A 310 -14.46 -28.52 -1.87
C THR A 310 -13.77 -29.17 -3.08
N ASP A 311 -12.51 -28.74 -3.25
CA ASP A 311 -11.34 -29.22 -4.02
C ASP A 311 -11.49 -29.63 -5.50
N GLU A 312 -12.03 -30.80 -5.84
CA GLU A 312 -11.88 -31.33 -7.22
C GLU A 312 -12.81 -30.66 -8.24
N LYS A 313 -14.06 -30.39 -7.85
CA LYS A 313 -15.01 -29.63 -8.69
C LYS A 313 -14.61 -28.17 -8.82
N LEU A 314 -14.03 -27.60 -7.76
CA LEU A 314 -13.49 -26.24 -7.72
C LEU A 314 -12.37 -26.09 -8.74
N GLN A 315 -11.39 -26.99 -8.68
CA GLN A 315 -10.25 -26.96 -9.59
C GLN A 315 -10.70 -27.21 -11.04
N THR A 316 -11.61 -28.15 -11.28
CA THR A 316 -12.19 -28.42 -12.61
C THR A 316 -12.96 -27.20 -13.16
N THR A 317 -13.72 -26.52 -12.31
CA THR A 317 -14.48 -25.31 -12.67
C THR A 317 -13.56 -24.15 -13.04
N LEU A 318 -12.53 -23.91 -12.21
CA LEU A 318 -11.54 -22.88 -12.46
C LEU A 318 -10.68 -23.20 -13.68
N ASP A 319 -10.27 -24.45 -13.89
CA ASP A 319 -9.54 -24.86 -15.08
C ASP A 319 -10.41 -24.71 -16.34
N LEU A 320 -11.69 -25.11 -16.34
CA LEU A 320 -12.62 -24.87 -17.45
C LEU A 320 -12.83 -23.38 -17.72
N PHE A 321 -13.00 -22.56 -16.67
CA PHE A 321 -13.14 -21.11 -16.79
C PHE A 321 -11.90 -20.46 -17.41
N LEU A 322 -10.71 -20.81 -16.88
CA LEU A 322 -9.43 -20.27 -17.32
C LEU A 322 -9.04 -20.79 -18.70
N GLU A 323 -9.36 -22.04 -19.04
CA GLU A 323 -9.17 -22.64 -20.36
C GLU A 323 -10.11 -22.00 -21.39
N LYS A 324 -11.38 -21.74 -21.06
CA LYS A 324 -12.30 -21.04 -21.97
C LYS A 324 -11.88 -19.58 -22.19
N ILE A 325 -11.43 -18.89 -21.14
CA ILE A 325 -10.79 -17.56 -21.23
C ILE A 325 -9.55 -17.64 -22.12
N PHE A 326 -8.65 -18.59 -21.87
CA PHE A 326 -7.41 -18.78 -22.61
C PHE A 326 -7.64 -19.12 -24.08
N LEU A 327 -8.43 -20.15 -24.38
CA LEU A 327 -8.79 -20.55 -25.75
C LEU A 327 -9.41 -19.38 -26.51
N TYR A 328 -10.27 -18.60 -25.87
CA TYR A 328 -10.89 -17.43 -26.50
C TYR A 328 -9.87 -16.31 -26.80
N PHE A 329 -8.99 -15.96 -25.87
CA PHE A 329 -7.99 -14.91 -26.07
C PHE A 329 -6.80 -15.37 -26.95
N TYR A 330 -6.40 -16.63 -26.85
CA TYR A 330 -5.36 -17.27 -27.68
C TYR A 330 -5.83 -17.43 -29.13
N PHE A 331 -7.07 -17.92 -29.38
CA PHE A 331 -7.57 -18.06 -30.75
C PHE A 331 -7.84 -16.72 -31.44
N ARG A 332 -8.32 -15.67 -30.76
CA ARG A 332 -8.61 -14.39 -31.43
C ARG A 332 -7.36 -13.57 -31.76
N VAL A 333 -6.32 -13.61 -30.92
CA VAL A 333 -5.03 -12.95 -31.22
C VAL A 333 -4.32 -13.63 -32.39
N HIS A 334 -4.45 -14.95 -32.53
CA HIS A 334 -3.81 -15.70 -33.64
C HIS A 334 -4.68 -15.87 -34.91
N THR A 335 -6.00 -15.66 -34.84
CA THR A 335 -6.86 -15.62 -36.05
C THR A 335 -6.98 -14.22 -36.65
N MET A 336 -6.94 -13.15 -35.86
CA MET A 336 -6.91 -11.77 -36.41
C MET A 336 -5.53 -11.35 -36.94
N GLY A 337 -4.46 -12.06 -36.57
CA GLY A 337 -3.12 -11.89 -37.18
C GLY A 337 -2.93 -12.57 -38.54
N LYS A 338 -3.93 -13.34 -39.04
CA LYS A 338 -3.84 -14.06 -40.33
C LYS A 338 -4.95 -13.71 -41.33
N SER A 339 -5.68 -12.61 -41.13
CA SER A 339 -6.59 -12.07 -42.14
C SER A 339 -6.13 -10.71 -42.64
N LYS A 340 -4.92 -10.67 -43.24
CA LYS A 340 -4.51 -9.67 -44.24
C LYS A 340 -3.46 -10.28 -45.16
N THR A 341 -3.92 -11.14 -46.07
CA THR A 341 -3.44 -11.23 -47.45
C THR A 341 -4.40 -12.13 -48.23
N LEU A 342 -5.37 -11.49 -48.87
CA LEU A 342 -5.79 -11.78 -50.24
C LEU A 342 -6.09 -10.44 -50.90
#